data_AF-A0A509LGQ5-F1
#
_entry.id   AF-A0A509LGQ5-F1
#
_cell.length_a   1.000
_cell.length_b   1.000
_cell.length_c   1.000
_cell.angle_alpha   90.00
_cell.angle_beta   90.00
_cell.angle_gamma   90.00
#
_symmetry.space_group_name_H-M   'P 1'
#
loop_
_entity.id
_entity.type
_entity.pdbx_description
1 polymer ?
#
loop_
_entity_poly.entity_id
_entity_poly.type
_entity_poly.pdbx_seq_one_letter_code
_entity_poly.pdbx_strand_id
1 'polypeptide(L)'
;MINHWMFRCKDVSYLISQSMDQKLSLRIRLGIKFHLMMCDLCSRYKQQLDLIRKAISKVETEKEEDPFITPLPGQTRKKIKNHLKTL
;
A
#
# COMPACT_ATOMS: atom_id res chain seq x y z
N MET A 1 12.52 23.33 -15.77
CA MET A 1 12.39 22.71 -14.43
C MET A 1 11.38 23.52 -13.63
N ILE A 2 10.11 23.10 -13.62
CA ILE A 2 9.04 23.80 -12.92
C ILE A 2 8.74 23.01 -11.64
N ASN A 3 9.33 23.49 -10.55
CA ASN A 3 9.02 23.14 -9.18
C ASN A 3 7.72 23.82 -8.78
N HIS A 4 7.00 23.18 -7.84
CA HIS A 4 5.91 23.73 -7.04
C HIS A 4 4.51 23.76 -7.68
N TRP A 5 3.79 22.63 -7.61
CA TRP A 5 2.37 22.71 -7.21
C TRP A 5 1.85 21.45 -6.50
N MET A 6 2.49 21.16 -5.36
CA MET A 6 1.86 20.68 -4.11
C MET A 6 2.48 19.43 -3.50
N PHE A 7 3.31 18.67 -4.21
CA PHE A 7 4.14 17.60 -3.63
C PHE A 7 5.40 17.42 -4.47
N ARG A 8 6.57 17.26 -3.84
CA ARG A 8 7.76 16.82 -4.59
C ARG A 8 7.48 15.41 -5.10
N CYS A 9 8.04 15.01 -6.24
CA CYS A 9 7.86 13.64 -6.75
C CYS A 9 8.16 12.57 -5.68
N LYS A 10 9.11 12.85 -4.77
CA LYS A 10 9.43 12.03 -3.58
C LYS A 10 8.27 11.90 -2.59
N ASP A 11 7.58 13.00 -2.30
CA ASP A 11 6.44 13.02 -1.39
C ASP A 11 5.24 12.31 -2.05
N VAL A 12 5.03 12.53 -3.35
CA VAL A 12 3.98 11.81 -4.11
C VAL A 12 4.25 10.32 -4.13
N SER A 13 5.48 9.86 -4.38
CA SER A 13 5.80 8.43 -4.34
C SER A 13 5.52 7.81 -2.97
N TYR A 14 5.80 8.56 -1.90
CA TYR A 14 5.48 8.12 -0.54
C TYR A 14 3.97 8.04 -0.31
N LEU A 15 3.22 9.07 -0.70
CA LEU A 15 1.76 9.07 -0.58
C LEU A 15 1.09 8.01 -1.46
N ILE A 16 1.64 7.72 -2.64
CA ILE A 16 1.19 6.61 -3.49
C ILE A 16 1.36 5.30 -2.74
N SER A 17 2.55 5.03 -2.18
CA SER A 17 2.80 3.84 -1.36
C SER A 17 1.84 3.77 -0.16
N GLN A 18 1.69 4.86 0.58
CA GLN A 18 0.79 4.93 1.73
C GLN A 18 -0.67 4.70 1.32
N SER A 19 -1.07 5.15 0.12
CA SER A 19 -2.41 4.90 -0.44
C SER A 19 -2.69 3.45 -0.77
N MET A 20 -1.64 2.62 -0.86
CA MET A 20 -1.77 1.19 -1.05
C MET A 20 -2.03 0.47 0.27
N ASP A 21 -1.39 0.91 1.35
CA ASP A 21 -1.51 0.25 2.66
C ASP A 21 -2.70 0.76 3.48
N GLN A 22 -3.04 2.04 3.34
CA GLN A 22 -4.02 2.72 4.17
C GLN A 22 -5.01 3.55 3.33
N LYS A 23 -6.21 3.77 3.88
CA LYS A 23 -7.21 4.64 3.24
C LYS A 23 -6.81 6.10 3.44
N LEU A 24 -6.24 6.72 2.40
CA LEU A 24 -5.96 8.16 2.40
C LEU A 24 -7.23 8.99 2.25
N SER A 25 -7.23 10.20 2.83
CA SER A 25 -8.29 11.20 2.65
C SER A 25 -8.51 11.52 1.18
N LEU A 26 -9.78 11.63 0.76
CA LEU A 26 -10.17 11.82 -0.65
C LEU A 26 -9.51 13.05 -1.30
N ARG A 27 -9.27 14.12 -0.53
CA ARG A 27 -8.59 15.34 -1.00
C ARG A 27 -7.16 15.05 -1.46
N ILE A 28 -6.41 14.24 -0.71
CA ILE A 28 -5.03 13.87 -1.04
C ILE A 28 -5.02 12.99 -2.28
N ARG A 29 -5.95 12.05 -2.39
CA ARG A 29 -6.09 11.19 -3.58
C ARG A 29 -6.35 12.00 -4.86
N LEU A 30 -7.16 13.06 -4.78
CA LEU A 30 -7.37 13.97 -5.91
C LEU A 30 -6.08 14.71 -6.28
N GLY A 31 -5.35 15.26 -5.30
CA GLY A 31 -4.06 15.92 -5.53
C GLY A 31 -3.02 15.01 -6.20
N ILE A 32 -2.92 13.74 -5.77
CA ILE A 32 -2.06 12.74 -6.41
C ILE A 32 -2.49 12.50 -7.86
N LYS A 33 -3.79 12.33 -8.14
CA LYS A 33 -4.29 12.14 -9.52
C LYS A 33 -3.90 13.30 -10.43
N PHE A 34 -4.06 14.54 -9.97
CA PHE A 34 -3.63 15.71 -10.73
C PHE A 34 -2.12 15.68 -11.01
N HIS A 35 -1.29 15.36 -10.01
CA HIS A 35 0.15 15.25 -10.21
C HIS A 35 0.52 14.16 -11.24
N LEU A 36 -0.14 13.00 -11.19
CA LEU A 36 0.10 11.90 -12.13
C LEU A 36 -0.25 12.26 -13.58
N MET A 37 -1.22 13.14 -13.80
CA MET A 37 -1.56 13.63 -15.14
C MET A 37 -0.46 14.54 -15.72
N MET A 38 0.31 15.20 -14.86
CA MET A 38 1.33 16.18 -15.24
C MET A 38 2.76 15.61 -15.22
N CYS A 39 2.98 14.49 -14.53
CA CYS A 39 4.28 13.89 -14.28
C CYS A 39 4.31 12.43 -14.73
N ASP A 40 4.96 12.17 -15.88
CA ASP A 40 5.07 10.82 -16.45
C ASP A 40 5.86 9.86 -15.53
N LEU A 41 6.89 10.36 -14.83
CA LEU A 41 7.68 9.54 -13.89
C LEU A 41 6.81 8.96 -12.77
N CYS A 42 6.00 9.79 -12.12
CA CYS A 42 5.11 9.34 -11.06
C CYS A 42 4.00 8.44 -11.60
N SER A 43 3.52 8.68 -12.82
CA SER A 43 2.56 7.82 -13.51
C SER A 43 3.11 6.41 -13.70
N ARG A 44 4.33 6.29 -14.23
CA ARG A 44 5.03 5.00 -14.40
C ARG A 44 5.27 4.29 -13.07
N TYR A 45 5.72 5.02 -12.06
CA TYR A 45 5.92 4.45 -10.72
C TYR A 45 4.63 3.85 -10.14
N LYS A 46 3.50 4.56 -10.26
CA LYS A 46 2.20 4.03 -9.84
C LYS A 46 1.83 2.75 -10.60
N GLN A 47 2.05 2.72 -11.91
CA GLN A 47 1.77 1.54 -12.72
C GLN A 47 2.60 0.33 -12.27
N GLN A 48 3.90 0.52 -11.99
CA GLN A 48 4.76 -0.55 -11.47
C GLN A 48 4.24 -1.11 -10.14
N LEU A 49 3.85 -0.24 -9.21
CA LEU A 49 3.27 -0.65 -7.95
C LEU A 49 1.95 -1.42 -8.12
N ASP A 50 1.07 -0.96 -9.02
CA ASP A 50 -0.20 -1.65 -9.31
C ASP A 50 0.04 -3.05 -9.91
N LEU A 51 1.09 -3.23 -10.72
CA LEU A 51 1.48 -4.53 -11.26
C LEU A 51 1.94 -5.49 -10.15
N ILE A 52 2.81 -5.02 -9.26
CA ILE A 52 3.29 -5.80 -8.11
C ILE A 52 2.09 -6.24 -7.25
N ARG A 53 1.17 -5.32 -6.95
CA ARG A 53 -0.02 -5.62 -6.15
C ARG A 53 -0.92 -6.66 -6.83
N LYS A 54 -1.15 -6.54 -8.14
CA LYS A 54 -1.93 -7.52 -8.89
C LYS A 54 -1.29 -8.90 -8.88
N ALA A 55 0.04 -8.97 -9.01
CA ALA A 55 0.77 -10.22 -8.94
C ALA A 55 0.63 -10.88 -7.57
N ILE A 56 0.82 -10.12 -6.48
CA ILE A 56 0.68 -10.61 -5.10
C ILE A 56 -0.76 -11.07 -4.83
N SER A 57 -1.76 -10.26 -5.20
CA SER A 57 -3.16 -10.64 -4.99
C SER A 57 -3.56 -11.89 -5.77
N LYS A 58 -2.95 -12.16 -6.93
CA LYS A 58 -3.18 -13.40 -7.68
C LYS A 58 -2.61 -14.62 -6.94
N VAL A 59 -1.44 -14.49 -6.33
CA VAL A 59 -0.84 -15.54 -5.49
C VAL A 59 -1.68 -15.78 -4.23
N GLU A 60 -2.24 -14.75 -3.60
CA GLU A 60 -3.14 -14.93 -2.44
C GLU A 60 -4.44 -15.66 -2.80
N THR A 61 -4.95 -15.48 -4.03
CA THR A 61 -6.14 -16.19 -4.51
C THR A 61 -5.86 -17.63 -4.91
N GLU A 62 -4.64 -17.92 -5.34
CA GLU A 62 -4.11 -19.26 -5.55
C GLU A 62 -3.57 -19.80 -4.22
N LYS A 63 -4.45 -19.94 -3.22
CA LYS A 63 -4.14 -20.74 -2.03
C LYS A 63 -3.97 -22.20 -2.46
N GLU A 64 -2.78 -22.55 -2.89
CA GLU A 64 -2.22 -23.83 -2.49
C GLU A 64 -2.16 -23.78 -0.96
N GLU A 65 -2.89 -24.69 -0.31
CA GLU A 65 -2.78 -24.89 1.14
C GLU A 65 -1.35 -25.34 1.42
N ASP A 66 -0.44 -24.40 1.59
CA ASP A 66 0.94 -24.68 2.00
C ASP A 66 0.88 -25.38 3.36
N PRO A 67 1.23 -26.68 3.45
CA PRO A 67 1.16 -27.46 4.68
C PRO A 67 2.06 -26.88 5.78
N PHE A 68 2.99 -25.99 5.42
CA PHE A 68 3.96 -25.35 6.31
C PHE A 68 3.49 -24.01 6.87
N ILE A 69 2.49 -23.34 6.27
CA ILE A 69 1.86 -22.15 6.86
C ILE A 69 0.83 -22.61 7.89
N THR A 70 1.33 -22.98 9.06
CA THR A 70 0.48 -23.27 10.22
C THR A 70 -0.16 -21.97 10.72
N PRO A 71 -1.50 -21.91 10.88
CA PRO A 71 -2.15 -20.77 11.49
C PRO A 71 -1.54 -20.49 12.86
N LEU A 72 -1.28 -19.20 13.18
CA LEU A 72 -0.70 -18.80 14.47
C LEU A 72 -1.32 -19.63 15.63
N PRO A 73 -0.52 -20.37 16.41
CA PRO A 73 -1.00 -21.20 17.51
C PRO A 73 -1.92 -20.41 18.43
N GLY A 74 -3.05 -21.01 18.81
CA GLY A 74 -4.10 -20.33 19.58
C GLY A 74 -3.60 -19.68 20.88
N GLN A 75 -2.54 -20.23 21.48
CA GLN A 75 -1.90 -19.67 22.68
C GLN A 75 -1.16 -18.36 22.40
N THR A 76 -0.43 -18.28 21.29
CA THR A 76 0.29 -17.06 20.86
C THR A 76 -0.69 -15.97 20.46
N ARG A 77 -1.80 -16.30 19.78
CA ARG A 77 -2.89 -15.35 19.48
C ARG A 77 -3.49 -14.72 20.74
N LYS A 78 -3.73 -15.52 21.80
CA LYS A 78 -4.28 -15.02 23.07
C LYS A 78 -3.34 -14.03 23.76
N LYS A 79 -2.03 -14.32 23.78
CA LYS A 79 -1.03 -13.41 24.37
C LYS A 79 -0.99 -12.07 23.64
N ILE A 80 -0.95 -12.09 22.31
CA ILE A 80 -0.96 -10.87 21.48
C ILE A 80 -2.26 -10.08 21.71
N LYS A 81 -3.42 -10.76 21.73
CA LYS A 81 -4.73 -10.12 21.97
C LYS A 81 -4.83 -9.45 23.34
N ASN A 82 -4.23 -10.04 24.38
CA ASN A 82 -4.25 -9.49 25.73
C ASN A 82 -3.36 -8.24 25.85
N HIS A 83 -2.17 -8.25 25.24
CA HIS A 83 -1.28 -7.07 25.24
C HIS A 83 -1.85 -5.87 24.48
N LEU A 84 -2.58 -6.12 23.39
CA LEU A 84 -3.25 -5.06 22.62
C LEU A 84 -4.51 -4.51 23.32
N LYS A 85 -5.09 -5.26 24.26
CA LYS A 85 -6.26 -4.83 25.06
C LYS A 85 -5.91 -3.97 26.27
N THR A 86 -4.64 -3.97 26.68
CA THR A 86 -4.11 -3.20 27.81
C THR A 86 -3.52 -1.84 27.41
N LEU A 87 -3.61 -1.48 26.13
CA LEU A 87 -3.42 -0.12 25.59
C LEU A 87 -4.78 0.57 25.47
#